data_AF-A0A6G3WJU2-F1
#
_entry.id   AF-A0A6G3WJU2-F1
#
_cell.length_a   1.000
_cell.length_b   1.000
_cell.length_c   1.000
_cell.angle_alpha   90.00
_cell.angle_beta   90.00
_cell.angle_gamma   90.00
#
_symmetry.space_group_name_H-M   'P 1'
#
loop_
_entity.id
_entity.type
_entity.pdbx_description
1 polymer ?
#
loop_
_entity_poly.entity_id
_entity_poly.type
_entity_poly.pdbx_seq_one_letter_code
_entity_poly.pdbx_strand_id
1 'polypeptide(L)'
;LRVMLESMRTRGLAQRSSVLLVNIFAQMKSHPKLWQEYSGTVIAPRRVAMLEAVRRAVAAGELRDDLDVELIDDLFVGPMLVRTVHRPDAPLPDDLVDR
;
A
#
# COMPACT_ATOMS: atom_id res chain seq x y z
N LEU A 1 -13.44 0.53 1.51
CA LEU A 1 -12.19 0.48 0.70
C LEU A 1 -11.71 1.84 0.16
N ARG A 2 -12.61 2.76 -0.26
CA ARG A 2 -12.26 4.11 -0.74
C ARG A 2 -11.26 4.88 0.14
N VAL A 3 -11.52 4.96 1.45
CA VAL A 3 -10.62 5.64 2.40
C VAL A 3 -9.22 5.03 2.39
N MET A 4 -9.10 3.71 2.28
CA MET A 4 -7.80 3.03 2.24
C MET A 4 -7.02 3.38 0.98
N LEU A 5 -7.69 3.39 -0.17
CA LEU A 5 -7.09 3.79 -1.45
C LEU A 5 -6.57 5.23 -1.38
N GLU A 6 -7.35 6.18 -0.86
CA GLU A 6 -6.89 7.57 -0.71
C GLU A 6 -5.69 7.68 0.24
N SER A 7 -5.75 6.94 1.34
CA SER A 7 -4.68 6.88 2.33
C SER A 7 -3.37 6.36 1.72
N MET A 8 -3.45 5.35 0.84
CA MET A 8 -2.31 4.80 0.12
C MET A 8 -1.77 5.77 -0.93
N ARG A 9 -2.66 6.43 -1.67
CA ARG A 9 -2.31 7.44 -2.67
C ARG A 9 -1.54 8.60 -2.04
N THR A 10 -2.11 9.21 -1.01
CA THR A 10 -1.51 10.35 -0.29
C THR A 10 -0.13 9.99 0.29
N ARG A 11 -0.02 8.85 0.98
CA ARG A 11 1.27 8.39 1.52
C ARG A 11 2.29 8.05 0.44
N GLY A 12 1.82 7.41 -0.64
CA GLY A 12 2.62 7.06 -1.78
C GLY A 12 3.27 8.27 -2.45
N LEU A 13 2.51 9.35 -2.62
CA LEU A 13 3.01 10.62 -3.13
C LEU A 13 4.03 11.25 -2.16
N ALA A 14 3.73 11.28 -0.86
CA ALA A 14 4.67 11.78 0.15
C ALA A 14 5.99 10.98 0.16
N GLN A 15 5.92 9.67 -0.11
CA GLN A 15 7.09 8.80 -0.19
C GLN A 15 7.99 9.12 -1.38
N ARG A 16 7.46 9.59 -2.52
CA ARG A 16 8.27 10.03 -3.68
C ARG A 16 9.25 11.13 -3.31
N SER A 17 8.82 12.06 -2.47
CA SER A 17 9.66 13.17 -1.97
C SER A 17 10.60 12.80 -0.82
N SER A 18 10.50 11.58 -0.28
CA SER A 18 11.27 11.17 0.89
C SER A 18 12.60 10.53 0.50
N VAL A 19 13.68 11.31 0.58
CA VAL A 19 15.07 10.84 0.35
C VAL A 19 15.42 9.64 1.24
N LEU A 20 14.93 9.62 2.49
CA LEU A 20 15.14 8.50 3.42
C LEU A 20 14.52 7.20 2.89
N LEU A 21 13.25 7.24 2.46
CA LEU A 21 12.53 6.05 2.02
C LEU A 21 13.04 5.53 0.66
N VAL A 22 13.41 6.44 -0.24
CA VAL A 22 14.06 6.07 -1.51
C VAL A 22 15.38 5.34 -1.25
N ASN A 23 16.20 5.85 -0.33
CA ASN A 23 17.47 5.22 0.02
C ASN A 23 17.29 3.87 0.72
N ILE A 24 16.29 3.73 1.61
CA ILE A 24 15.95 2.45 2.24
C ILE A 24 15.65 1.40 1.18
N PHE A 25 14.80 1.74 0.19
CA PHE A 25 14.47 0.80 -0.89
C PHE A 25 15.69 0.43 -1.76
N ALA A 26 16.52 1.40 -2.12
CA ALA A 26 17.74 1.14 -2.91
C ALA A 26 18.73 0.22 -2.19
N GLN A 27 18.78 0.30 -0.85
CA GLN A 27 19.74 -0.43 -0.01
C GLN A 27 19.14 -1.64 0.73
N MET A 28 17.89 -2.01 0.43
CA MET A 28 17.14 -3.06 1.17
C MET A 28 17.88 -4.38 1.27
N LYS A 29 18.45 -4.86 0.15
CA LYS A 29 19.16 -6.15 0.10
C LYS A 29 20.42 -6.15 0.97
N SER A 30 21.02 -4.99 1.18
CA SER A 30 22.27 -4.81 1.92
C SER A 30 22.04 -4.63 3.43
N HIS A 31 20.81 -4.35 3.86
CA HIS A 31 20.48 -4.01 5.26
C HIS A 31 19.25 -4.79 5.77
N PRO A 32 19.37 -6.11 5.99
CA PRO A 32 18.23 -6.96 6.36
C PRO A 32 17.57 -6.55 7.69
N LYS A 33 18.33 -6.05 8.67
CA LYS A 33 17.78 -5.54 9.93
C LYS A 33 16.92 -4.29 9.71
N LEU A 34 17.38 -3.35 8.89
CA LEU A 34 16.62 -2.15 8.56
C LEU A 34 15.34 -2.50 7.81
N TRP A 35 15.41 -3.47 6.90
CA TRP A 35 14.23 -3.99 6.21
C TRP A 35 13.24 -4.64 7.17
N GLN A 36 13.71 -5.44 8.13
CA GLN A 36 12.85 -6.07 9.13
C GLN A 36 12.13 -5.02 9.99
N GLU A 37 12.86 -4.01 10.49
CA GLU A 37 12.26 -2.92 11.27
C GLU A 37 11.26 -2.11 10.45
N TYR A 38 11.61 -1.74 9.21
CA TYR A 38 10.68 -1.05 8.31
C TYR A 38 9.43 -1.89 8.02
N SER A 39 9.61 -3.18 7.77
CA SER A 39 8.50 -4.09 7.51
C SER A 39 7.59 -4.20 8.73
N GLY A 40 8.15 -4.36 9.93
CA GLY A 40 7.38 -4.50 11.17
C GLY A 40 6.68 -3.20 11.60
N THR A 41 7.35 -2.05 11.46
CA THR A 41 6.85 -0.77 11.98
C THR A 41 6.02 0.01 10.96
N VAL A 42 6.28 -0.16 9.66
CA VAL A 42 5.67 0.65 8.60
C VAL A 42 4.74 -0.18 7.72
N ILE A 43 5.14 -1.37 7.29
CA ILE A 43 4.35 -2.19 6.34
C ILE A 43 3.26 -2.99 7.08
N ALA A 44 3.62 -3.74 8.12
CA ALA A 44 2.72 -4.67 8.80
C ALA A 44 1.46 -4.01 9.38
N PRO A 45 1.52 -2.83 10.05
CA PRO A 45 0.31 -2.19 10.56
C PRO A 45 -0.67 -1.80 9.46
N ARG A 46 -0.15 -1.42 8.29
CA ARG A 46 -0.97 -1.05 7.13
C ARG A 46 -1.64 -2.27 6.52
N ARG A 47 -0.91 -3.38 6.41
CA ARG A 47 -1.48 -4.66 5.95
C ARG A 47 -2.62 -5.10 6.86
N VAL A 48 -2.42 -5.09 8.18
CA VAL A 48 -3.48 -5.42 9.15
C VAL A 48 -4.73 -4.56 8.91
N ALA A 49 -4.57 -3.24 8.80
CA ALA A 49 -5.70 -2.35 8.58
C ALA A 49 -6.44 -2.62 7.25
N MET A 50 -5.72 -2.93 6.17
CA MET A 50 -6.34 -3.26 4.88
C MET A 50 -7.10 -4.58 4.95
N LEU A 51 -6.49 -5.62 5.51
CA LEU A 51 -7.13 -6.92 5.68
C LEU A 51 -8.41 -6.81 6.51
N GLU A 52 -8.41 -6.02 7.59
CA GLU A 52 -9.62 -5.72 8.36
C GLU A 52 -10.68 -4.98 7.54
N ALA A 53 -10.28 -4.00 6.72
CA ALA A 53 -11.21 -3.26 5.86
C ALA A 53 -11.85 -4.17 4.80
N VAL A 54 -11.09 -5.10 4.21
CA VAL A 54 -11.59 -6.09 3.26
C VAL A 54 -12.54 -7.07 3.95
N ARG A 55 -12.17 -7.60 5.13
CA ARG A 55 -13.05 -8.48 5.92
C ARG A 55 -14.38 -7.81 6.29
N ARG A 56 -14.36 -6.54 6.67
CA ARG A 56 -15.59 -5.76 6.93
C ARG A 56 -16.45 -5.62 5.68
N ALA A 57 -15.84 -5.38 4.51
CA ALA A 57 -16.58 -5.28 3.25
C ALA A 57 -17.22 -6.61 2.84
N VAL A 58 -16.52 -7.74 3.04
CA VAL A 58 -17.10 -9.09 2.85
C VAL A 58 -18.29 -9.30 3.80
N ALA A 59 -18.12 -9.02 5.10
CA ALA A 59 -19.19 -9.18 6.09
C ALA A 59 -20.42 -8.31 5.82
N ALA A 60 -20.23 -7.13 5.20
CA ALA A 60 -21.30 -6.24 4.78
C ALA A 60 -21.97 -6.67 3.46
N GLY A 61 -21.47 -7.71 2.79
CA GLY A 61 -21.95 -8.15 1.48
C GLY A 61 -21.50 -7.24 0.32
N GLU A 62 -20.54 -6.33 0.55
CA GLU A 62 -19.98 -5.46 -0.49
C GLU A 62 -18.98 -6.20 -1.38
N LEU A 63 -18.37 -7.28 -0.86
CA LEU A 63 -17.47 -8.18 -1.57
C LEU A 63 -17.95 -9.62 -1.45
N ARG A 64 -17.71 -10.43 -2.49
CA ARG A 64 -17.95 -11.88 -2.47
C ARG A 64 -17.09 -12.56 -1.40
N ASP A 65 -17.65 -13.57 -0.74
CA ASP A 65 -17.08 -14.23 0.44
C ASP A 65 -16.01 -15.29 0.13
N ASP A 66 -15.88 -15.68 -1.13
CA ASP A 66 -14.86 -16.58 -1.67
C ASP A 66 -13.63 -15.84 -2.21
N LEU A 67 -13.46 -14.54 -1.92
CA LEU A 67 -12.20 -13.83 -2.21
C LEU A 67 -11.12 -14.21 -1.20
N ASP A 68 -9.91 -14.42 -1.72
CA ASP A 68 -8.72 -14.41 -0.89
C ASP A 68 -8.40 -12.97 -0.46
N VAL A 69 -8.58 -12.69 0.83
CA VAL A 69 -8.37 -11.36 1.44
C VAL A 69 -6.94 -10.86 1.26
N GLU A 70 -5.95 -11.76 1.31
CA GLU A 70 -4.54 -11.39 1.15
C GLU A 70 -4.25 -11.04 -0.32
N LEU A 71 -4.85 -11.75 -1.26
CA LEU A 71 -4.76 -11.39 -2.68
C LEU A 71 -5.40 -10.04 -2.97
N ILE A 72 -6.53 -9.72 -2.32
CA ILE A 72 -7.16 -8.41 -2.45
C ILE A 72 -6.22 -7.31 -1.93
N ASP A 73 -5.57 -7.50 -0.78
CA ASP A 73 -4.55 -6.55 -0.28
C ASP A 73 -3.46 -6.30 -1.33
N ASP A 74 -2.90 -7.37 -1.90
CA ASP A 74 -1.85 -7.27 -2.91
C ASP A 74 -2.32 -6.54 -4.18
N LEU A 75 -3.56 -6.74 -4.61
CA LEU A 75 -4.17 -6.04 -5.76
C LEU A 75 -4.39 -4.54 -5.52
N PHE A 76 -4.57 -4.10 -4.27
CA PHE A 76 -4.61 -2.69 -3.92
C PHE A 76 -3.21 -2.09 -3.75
N VAL A 77 -2.30 -2.81 -3.09
CA VAL A 77 -0.95 -2.32 -2.75
C VAL A 77 -0.02 -2.31 -3.96
N GLY A 78 -0.06 -3.35 -4.79
CA GLY A 78 0.84 -3.53 -5.92
C GLY A 78 0.84 -2.36 -6.91
N PRO A 79 -0.32 -1.96 -7.46
CA PRO A 79 -0.40 -0.82 -8.38
C PRO A 79 0.07 0.49 -7.76
N MET A 80 -0.21 0.71 -6.47
CA MET A 80 0.28 1.88 -5.75
C MET A 80 1.80 1.88 -5.65
N LEU A 81 2.42 0.75 -5.27
CA LEU A 81 3.87 0.59 -5.20
C LEU A 81 4.53 0.82 -6.56
N VAL A 82 3.95 0.29 -7.64
CA VAL A 82 4.45 0.52 -9.01
C VAL A 82 4.46 2.01 -9.33
N ARG A 83 3.39 2.74 -8.99
CA ARG A 83 3.29 4.17 -9.26
C ARG A 83 4.17 5.01 -8.32
N THR A 84 4.47 4.57 -7.11
CA THR A 84 5.17 5.42 -6.13
C THR A 84 6.67 5.15 -6.08
N VAL A 85 7.10 3.92 -6.35
CA VAL A 85 8.50 3.49 -6.24
C VAL A 85 9.10 3.22 -7.61
N HIS A 86 8.42 2.44 -8.46
CA HIS A 86 8.99 2.01 -9.75
C HIS A 86 8.77 2.99 -10.89
N ARG A 87 7.71 3.80 -10.83
CA ARG A 87 7.32 4.78 -11.84
C ARG A 87 6.90 6.10 -11.18
N PRO A 88 7.80 6.76 -10.43
CA PRO A 88 7.46 7.95 -9.64
C PRO A 88 6.97 9.13 -10.48
N ASP A 89 7.28 9.17 -11.78
CA ASP A 89 6.79 10.23 -12.68
C ASP A 89 5.38 9.94 -13.23
N ALA A 90 4.86 8.72 -13.03
CA ALA A 90 3.55 8.35 -13.53
C ALA A 90 2.45 9.04 -12.69
N PRO A 91 1.34 9.49 -13.31
CA PRO A 91 0.29 10.18 -12.59
C PRO A 91 -0.39 9.28 -11.56
N LEU A 92 -0.76 9.88 -10.42
CA LEU A 92 -1.65 9.38 -9.38
C LEU A 92 -2.63 10.51 -9.05
N PRO A 93 -3.70 10.67 -9.85
CA PRO A 93 -4.57 11.83 -9.78
C PRO A 93 -5.37 11.85 -8.47
N ASP A 94 -5.73 13.04 -8.01
CA ASP A 94 -6.47 13.23 -6.73
C ASP A 94 -7.89 12.64 -6.77
N ASP A 95 -8.46 12.45 -7.96
CA ASP A 95 -9.79 11.86 -8.18
C ASP A 95 -9.78 10.34 -8.28
N LEU A 96 -8.65 9.67 -8.03
CA LEU A 96 -8.49 8.22 -8.24
C LEU A 96 -9.56 7.37 -7.57
N VAL A 97 -10.08 7.81 -6.42
CA VAL A 97 -11.10 7.09 -5.64
C VAL A 97 -12.48 7.09 -6.31
N ASP A 98 -12.72 8.05 -7.19
CA ASP A 98 -13.99 8.25 -7.88
C ASP A 98 -14.01 7.71 -9.32
N ARG A 99 -12.89 7.11 -9.74
CA ARG A 99 -12.71 6.52 -11.08
C ARG A 99 -13.11 5.06 -11.17
#